data_AF-B8J646-F1
#
_entry.id   AF-B8J646-F1
#
_cell.length_a   1.000
_cell.length_b   1.000
_cell.length_c   1.000
_cell.angle_alpha   90.00
_cell.angle_beta   90.00
_cell.angle_gamma   90.00
#
_symmetry.space_group_name_H-M   'P 1'
#
loop_
_entity.id
_entity.type
_entity.pdbx_description
1 polymer ?
#
loop_
_entity_poly.entity_id
_entity_poly.type
_entity_poly.pdbx_seq_one_letter_code
_entity_poly.pdbx_strand_id
1 'polypeptide(L)'
;MSDTNGNRRLAVYAIPESKDGEKRYWPRIGAAYVNRDGSITLQLDALPIGTATLQVREPKPPAERGGTAPARRDGFETVEVHP
;
A
#
# COMPACT_ATOMS: atom_id res chain seq x y z
N MET A 1 -28.18 11.76 -13.45
CA MET A 1 -26.91 11.99 -12.73
C MET A 1 -26.82 10.86 -11.72
N SER A 2 -25.88 9.92 -11.87
CA SER A 2 -25.89 8.68 -11.08
C SER A 2 -25.45 8.92 -9.64
N ASP A 3 -26.41 8.97 -8.72
CA ASP A 3 -26.18 8.92 -7.27
C ASP A 3 -25.77 7.51 -6.84
N THR A 4 -24.57 7.07 -7.23
CA THR A 4 -23.95 5.86 -6.68
C THR A 4 -23.36 6.20 -5.30
N ASN A 5 -24.21 6.55 -4.33
CA ASN A 5 -23.83 6.76 -2.94
C ASN A 5 -23.72 5.42 -2.18
N GLY A 6 -23.16 4.40 -2.83
CA GLY A 6 -22.68 3.21 -2.16
C GLY A 6 -21.32 3.54 -1.57
N ASN A 7 -21.25 3.78 -0.25
CA ASN A 7 -20.06 3.96 0.58
C ASN A 7 -18.73 3.74 -0.16
N ARG A 8 -18.27 4.74 -0.95
CA ARG A 8 -17.11 4.59 -1.85
C ARG A 8 -15.88 4.65 -0.97
N ARG A 9 -15.49 3.51 -0.42
CA ARG A 9 -14.27 3.38 0.37
C ARG A 9 -13.08 3.60 -0.53
N LEU A 10 -12.39 4.71 -0.33
CA LEU A 10 -11.15 5.03 -1.00
C LEU A 10 -9.98 4.47 -0.18
N ALA A 11 -8.88 4.19 -0.84
CA ALA A 11 -7.62 3.82 -0.20
C ALA A 11 -6.71 5.04 -0.11
N VAL A 12 -6.01 5.17 1.02
CA VAL A 12 -4.99 6.20 1.24
C VAL A 12 -3.62 5.56 1.09
N TYR A 13 -2.78 6.14 0.24
CA TYR A 13 -1.41 5.71 0.01
C TYR A 13 -0.43 6.80 0.42
N ALA A 14 0.68 6.40 1.04
CA ALA A 14 1.86 7.25 1.14
C ALA A 14 2.79 6.91 -0.02
N ILE A 15 3.25 7.92 -0.77
CA ILE A 15 4.13 7.74 -1.93
C ILE A 15 5.45 8.42 -1.60
N PRO A 16 6.48 7.66 -1.19
CA PRO A 16 7.82 8.20 -1.00
C PRO A 16 8.36 8.76 -2.32
N GLU A 17 9.16 9.81 -2.24
CA GLU A 17 10.03 10.19 -3.34
C GLU A 17 11.03 9.06 -3.58
N SER A 18 11.19 8.67 -4.85
CA SER A 18 12.11 7.61 -5.25
C SER A 18 13.10 8.19 -6.24
N LYS A 19 14.38 7.87 -6.07
CA LYS A 19 15.42 8.24 -7.03
C LYS A 19 15.30 7.38 -8.28
N ASP A 20 15.79 7.88 -9.40
CA ASP A 20 15.69 7.17 -10.68
C ASP A 20 16.22 5.74 -10.58
N GLY A 21 15.41 4.78 -11.02
CA GLY A 21 15.72 3.35 -10.99
C GLY A 21 15.22 2.58 -9.77
N GLU A 22 14.73 3.24 -8.72
CA GLU A 22 14.15 2.55 -7.56
C GLU A 22 12.70 2.10 -7.80
N LYS A 23 12.36 0.92 -7.26
CA LYS A 23 11.01 0.38 -7.33
C LYS A 23 10.09 1.22 -6.43
N ARG A 24 9.21 1.99 -7.07
CA ARG A 24 8.16 2.76 -6.37
C ARG A 24 7.21 1.81 -5.63
N TYR A 25 7.32 1.77 -4.31
CA TYR A 25 6.37 1.09 -3.44
C TYR A 25 5.38 2.10 -2.88
N TRP A 26 4.08 1.84 -3.09
CA TRP A 26 3.00 2.70 -2.61
C TRP A 26 2.28 1.99 -1.47
N PRO A 27 2.79 2.07 -0.23
CA PRO A 27 2.12 1.50 0.92
C PRO A 27 0.72 2.10 1.07
N ARG A 28 -0.28 1.24 1.22
CA ARG A 28 -1.59 1.65 1.72
C ARG A 28 -1.46 1.89 3.22
N ILE A 29 -1.86 3.06 3.69
CA ILE A 29 -1.74 3.48 5.10
C ILE A 29 -3.10 3.84 5.72
N GLY A 30 -4.19 3.55 5.03
CA GLY A 30 -5.53 3.80 5.55
C GLY A 30 -6.65 3.73 4.53
N ALA A 31 -7.78 4.32 4.90
CA ALA A 31 -8.99 4.45 4.11
C ALA A 31 -9.51 5.89 4.15
N ALA A 32 -10.30 6.27 3.15
CA ALA A 32 -10.99 7.54 3.12
C ALA A 32 -12.46 7.40 2.74
N TYR A 33 -13.27 8.33 3.27
CA TYR A 33 -14.72 8.36 3.14
C TYR A 33 -15.15 9.76 2.71
N VAL A 34 -16.01 9.84 1.71
CA VAL A 34 -16.64 11.10 1.30
C VAL A 34 -17.88 11.31 2.18
N ASN A 35 -17.94 12.45 2.85
CA ASN A 35 -19.04 12.84 3.71
C ASN A 35 -20.16 13.49 2.89
N ARG A 36 -21.35 13.66 3.49
CA ARG A 36 -22.52 14.26 2.83
C ARG A 36 -22.28 15.68 2.33
N ASP A 37 -21.43 16.44 3.03
CA ASP A 37 -21.06 17.82 2.69
C ASP A 37 -19.93 17.91 1.64
N GLY A 38 -19.47 16.77 1.12
CA GLY A 38 -18.36 16.70 0.16
C GLY A 38 -16.98 16.74 0.79
N SER A 39 -16.88 16.90 2.12
CA SER A 39 -15.60 16.76 2.83
C SER A 39 -15.13 15.30 2.81
N ILE A 40 -13.83 15.09 3.06
CA ILE A 40 -13.23 13.75 3.06
C ILE A 40 -12.65 13.46 4.44
N THR A 41 -13.09 12.38 5.06
CA THR A 41 -12.51 11.86 6.30
C THR A 41 -11.43 10.83 5.97
N LEU A 42 -10.23 10.99 6.54
CA LEU A 42 -9.14 10.02 6.45
C LEU A 42 -9.03 9.22 7.75
N GLN A 43 -9.06 7.89 7.64
CA GLN A 43 -8.72 6.98 8.74
C GLN A 43 -7.35 6.38 8.43
N LEU A 44 -6.34 6.69 9.24
CA LEU A 44 -4.95 6.30 9.02
C LEU A 44 -4.52 5.24 10.01
N ASP A 45 -3.94 4.16 9.50
CA ASP A 45 -3.30 3.10 10.28
C ASP A 45 -1.81 3.42 10.54
N ALA A 46 -1.23 4.30 9.72
CA ALA A 46 0.15 4.76 9.81
C ALA A 46 0.30 6.21 9.32
N LEU A 47 1.35 6.89 9.79
CA LEU A 47 1.68 8.25 9.36
C LEU A 47 2.72 8.22 8.21
N PRO A 48 2.57 9.08 7.19
CA PRO A 48 3.64 9.27 6.21
C PRO A 48 4.85 9.91 6.90
N ILE A 49 6.05 9.42 6.59
CA ILE A 49 7.31 9.93 7.12
C ILE A 49 8.15 10.56 6.01
N GLY A 50 8.90 11.62 6.33
CA GLY A 50 9.79 12.30 5.38
C GLY A 50 9.04 13.08 4.28
N THR A 51 9.49 12.93 3.04
CA THR A 51 8.96 13.65 1.85
C THR A 51 7.83 12.91 1.12
N ALA A 52 7.15 11.98 1.80
CA ALA A 52 6.09 11.19 1.17
C ALA A 52 4.82 12.01 0.86
N THR A 53 4.29 11.83 -0.34
CA THR A 53 3.01 12.44 -0.77
C THR A 53 1.84 11.53 -0.42
N LEU A 54 0.81 12.07 0.24
CA LEU A 54 -0.46 11.36 0.47
C LEU A 54 -1.34 11.41 -0.78
N GLN A 55 -1.85 10.26 -1.20
CA GLN A 55 -2.86 10.18 -2.26
C GLN A 55 -4.05 9.33 -1.86
N VAL A 56 -5.24 9.84 -2.15
CA VAL A 56 -6.51 9.15 -1.97
C VAL A 56 -6.99 8.67 -3.33
N ARG A 57 -7.20 7.36 -3.48
CA ARG A 57 -7.59 6.74 -4.76
C ARG A 57 -8.62 5.64 -4.54
N GLU A 58 -9.30 5.24 -5.61
CA GLU A 58 -10.06 4.00 -5.57
C GLU A 58 -9.14 2.81 -5.28
N PRO A 59 -9.58 1.86 -4.44
CA PRO A 59 -8.81 0.66 -4.19
C PRO A 59 -8.66 -0.09 -5.51
N LYS A 60 -7.41 -0.43 -5.86
CA LYS A 60 -7.21 -1.39 -6.93
C LYS A 60 -7.87 -2.71 -6.52
N PRO A 61 -8.55 -3.41 -7.43
CA PRO A 61 -8.94 -4.79 -7.15
C PRO A 61 -7.69 -5.55 -6.70
N PRO A 62 -7.80 -6.46 -5.72
CA PRO A 62 -6.68 -7.30 -5.33
C PRO A 62 -6.09 -7.88 -6.61
N ALA A 63 -4.82 -7.59 -6.90
CA ALA A 63 -4.12 -8.34 -7.93
C ALA A 63 -4.28 -9.80 -7.51
N GLU A 64 -4.92 -10.62 -8.35
CA GLU A 64 -4.89 -12.06 -8.18
C GLU A 64 -3.42 -12.39 -7.93
N ARG A 65 -3.10 -12.91 -6.74
CA ARG A 65 -1.75 -13.33 -6.40
C ARG A 65 -1.45 -14.52 -7.32
N GLY A 66 -1.04 -14.23 -8.55
CA GLY A 66 -0.37 -15.15 -9.44
C GLY A 66 0.87 -15.61 -8.70
N GLY A 67 0.77 -16.79 -8.10
CA GLY A 67 1.85 -17.41 -7.36
C GLY A 67 3.01 -17.70 -8.29
N THR A 68 4.01 -16.81 -8.31
CA THR A 68 5.41 -17.17 -8.53
C THR A 68 6.29 -16.04 -8.00
N ALA A 69 6.36 -15.90 -6.67
CA ALA A 69 7.56 -15.32 -6.07
C ALA A 69 8.55 -16.49 -5.92
N PRO A 70 9.75 -16.46 -6.53
CA PRO A 70 10.74 -17.49 -6.27
C PRO A 70 11.03 -17.47 -4.76
N ALA A 71 11.01 -18.65 -4.15
CA ALA A 71 11.39 -18.83 -2.76
C ALA A 71 12.74 -18.16 -2.53
N ARG A 72 12.79 -17.19 -1.61
CA ARG A 72 14.06 -16.69 -1.10
C ARG A 72 14.73 -17.90 -0.44
N ARG A 73 15.77 -18.44 -1.09
CA ARG A 73 16.70 -19.38 -0.46
C ARG A 73 17.47 -18.59 0.60
N ASP A 74 16.92 -18.52 1.81
CA ASP A 74 17.74 -18.17 2.97
C ASP A 74 18.61 -19.40 3.28
N GLY A 75 19.86 -19.32 2.84
CA GLY A 75 20.90 -20.29 3.18
C GLY A 75 21.28 -20.12 4.64
N PHE A 76 20.74 -20.98 5.50
CA PHE A 76 21.38 -21.27 6.78
C PHE A 76 22.39 -22.39 6.50
N GLU A 77 23.66 -22.00 6.38
CA GLU A 77 24.80 -22.91 6.30
C GLU A 77 24.95 -23.63 7.65
N THR A 78 24.56 -24.90 7.69
CA THR A 78 24.91 -25.79 8.80
C THR A 78 26.42 -26.03 8.72
N VAL A 79 27.19 -25.35 9.56
CA VAL A 79 28.60 -25.68 9.79
C VAL A 79 28.63 -26.97 10.61
N GLU A 80 28.84 -28.11 9.95
CA GLU A 80 29.16 -29.36 10.64
C GLU A 80 30.53 -29.22 11.30
N VAL A 81 30.54 -29.25 12.64
CA VAL A 81 31.77 -29.34 13.44
C VAL A 81 32.15 -30.82 13.53
N HIS A 82 33.21 -31.21 12.83
CA HIS A 82 33.86 -32.51 13.06
C HIS A 82 34.85 -32.41 14.24
N PRO A 83 34.83 -33.37 15.19
CA PRO A 83 35.87 -33.51 16.21
C PRO A 83 37.18 -34.10 15.65
#